data_AF-A0A0W0XYN1-F1
#
_entry.id   AF-A0A0W0XYN1-F1
#
_cell.length_a   1.000
_cell.length_b   1.000
_cell.length_c   1.000
_cell.angle_alpha   90.00
_cell.angle_beta   90.00
_cell.angle_gamma   90.00
#
_symmetry.space_group_name_H-M   'P 1'
#
loop_
_entity.id
_entity.type
_entity.pdbx_description
1 polymer ?
#
loop_
_entity_poly.entity_id
_entity_poly.type
_entity_poly.pdbx_seq_one_letter_code
_entity_poly.pdbx_strand_id
1 'polypeptide(L)'
;MTEKLELEEYLTTLLSGEYRTSRPFDKKSDITAVMGPEAKALKIPDIPMEQIIPPREMIVKGIYLLLEPVLNELVKNSAFDWQLSYGSLSAKDVAKGYLFNAITSSMLRDRPFTPQELGLQIFLRHVSDAYVDGISAEKAISTFAGKPHVQSQFGSMVISMSLTRPTKQDLIRSYLTDNRFVMAYQASLFDESEFEKGVCDDLKQTLLAVMDIVKKHYKPHFWNKTKEAFSLSPRIIHETTGMPALLYYFSTVLKEIRKTNSRTFMDDTLTEIKKSSFFLQHSVDLTDDSRQELKMAMDKLIKEIDDVNEKLTSSKIKEGLTSWTPAYPQPTTGFRGSI
;
A
#
# COMPACT_ATOMS: atom_id res chain seq x y z
N MET A 1 -16.57 37.06 5.02
CA MET A 1 -17.63 36.67 5.98
C MET A 1 -18.26 35.44 5.40
N THR A 2 -18.21 34.29 6.08
CA THR A 2 -18.79 33.04 5.55
C THR A 2 -20.29 33.06 5.80
N GLU A 3 -21.07 32.91 4.72
CA GLU A 3 -22.52 32.73 4.79
C GLU A 3 -22.85 31.29 5.20
N LYS A 4 -23.87 31.13 6.03
CA LYS A 4 -24.30 29.83 6.55
C LYS A 4 -25.78 29.65 6.25
N LEU A 5 -26.08 28.67 5.40
CA LEU A 5 -27.41 28.36 4.90
C LEU A 5 -27.94 27.09 5.55
N GLU A 6 -29.27 26.99 5.69
CA GLU A 6 -29.90 25.71 6.01
C GLU A 6 -29.72 24.71 4.87
N LEU A 7 -29.80 23.40 5.15
CA LEU A 7 -29.45 22.36 4.18
C LEU A 7 -30.26 22.46 2.88
N GLU A 8 -31.57 22.71 2.99
CA GLU A 8 -32.46 22.85 1.83
C GLU A 8 -32.05 24.06 0.96
N GLU A 9 -31.87 25.22 1.58
CA GLU A 9 -31.44 26.45 0.91
C GLU A 9 -30.08 26.27 0.22
N TYR A 10 -29.11 25.65 0.92
CA TYR A 10 -27.79 25.36 0.37
C TYR A 10 -27.86 24.46 -0.88
N LEU A 11 -28.70 23.41 -0.83
CA LEU A 11 -28.90 22.52 -1.98
C LEU A 11 -29.57 23.24 -3.15
N THR A 12 -30.54 24.13 -2.88
CA THR A 12 -31.15 24.98 -3.91
C THR A 12 -30.14 25.93 -4.54
N THR A 13 -29.26 26.55 -3.74
CA THR A 13 -28.18 27.42 -4.25
C THR A 13 -27.16 26.64 -5.09
N LEU A 14 -26.85 25.40 -4.72
CA LEU A 14 -26.02 24.54 -5.57
C LEU A 14 -26.76 24.16 -6.86
N LEU A 15 -28.05 23.85 -6.79
CA LEU A 15 -28.89 23.47 -7.93
C LEU A 15 -29.03 24.61 -8.95
N SER A 16 -29.17 25.86 -8.49
CA SER A 16 -29.22 27.04 -9.36
C SER A 16 -27.91 27.28 -10.12
N GLY A 17 -26.80 26.71 -9.64
CA GLY A 17 -25.46 26.90 -10.20
C GLY A 17 -24.87 28.29 -9.93
N GLU A 18 -25.52 29.10 -9.10
CA GLU A 18 -25.06 30.42 -8.65
C GLU A 18 -23.80 30.30 -7.78
N TYR A 19 -23.68 29.20 -7.04
CA TYR A 19 -22.49 28.84 -6.29
C TYR A 19 -21.77 27.66 -6.95
N ARG A 20 -20.55 27.90 -7.44
CA ARG A 20 -19.71 26.86 -8.05
C ARG A 20 -18.67 26.37 -7.05
N THR A 21 -18.72 25.09 -6.73
CA THR A 21 -17.71 24.44 -5.90
C THR A 21 -17.34 23.08 -6.49
N SER A 22 -16.07 22.70 -6.35
CA SER A 22 -15.58 21.34 -6.62
C SER A 22 -15.63 20.46 -5.38
N ARG A 23 -15.97 21.01 -4.21
CA ARG A 23 -16.02 20.35 -2.91
C ARG A 23 -17.26 20.82 -2.13
N PRO A 24 -18.42 20.18 -2.32
CA PRO A 24 -19.62 20.57 -1.59
C PRO A 24 -19.41 20.34 -0.08
N PHE A 25 -20.05 21.18 0.75
CA PHE A 25 -19.99 21.12 2.22
C PHE A 25 -18.62 21.42 2.85
N ASP A 26 -17.66 21.99 2.11
CA ASP A 26 -16.38 22.43 2.68
C ASP A 26 -16.59 23.61 3.64
N LYS A 27 -16.19 23.43 4.91
CA LYS A 27 -16.30 24.45 5.98
C LYS A 27 -15.44 25.69 5.75
N LYS A 28 -14.49 25.65 4.80
CA LYS A 28 -13.64 26.79 4.42
C LYS A 28 -14.20 27.60 3.25
N SER A 29 -15.37 27.22 2.74
CA SER A 29 -16.06 27.92 1.66
C SER A 29 -16.64 29.27 2.10
N ASP A 30 -16.91 30.14 1.13
CA ASP A 30 -17.65 31.39 1.36
C ASP A 30 -19.12 31.13 1.73
N ILE A 31 -19.69 30.01 1.27
CA ILE A 31 -21.03 29.52 1.63
C ILE A 31 -20.91 28.13 2.26
N THR A 32 -21.50 27.95 3.44
CA THR A 32 -21.50 26.69 4.19
C THR A 32 -22.92 26.23 4.51
N ALA A 33 -23.12 24.92 4.63
CA ALA A 33 -24.41 24.35 5.00
C ALA A 33 -24.48 23.98 6.48
N VAL A 34 -25.64 24.18 7.09
CA VAL A 34 -26.01 23.54 8.35
C VAL A 34 -26.32 22.06 8.06
N MET A 35 -25.50 21.15 8.56
CA MET A 35 -25.76 19.70 8.46
C MET A 35 -27.03 19.32 9.23
N GLY A 36 -27.74 18.27 8.78
CA GLY A 36 -28.93 17.77 9.46
C GLY A 36 -28.64 17.07 10.80
N PRO A 37 -29.69 16.77 11.60
CA PRO A 37 -29.56 16.14 12.91
C PRO A 37 -28.81 14.79 12.91
N GLU A 38 -29.06 13.90 11.95
CA GLU A 38 -28.37 12.60 11.87
C GLU A 38 -26.87 12.80 11.57
N ALA A 39 -26.55 13.67 10.62
CA ALA A 39 -25.17 14.04 10.31
C ALA A 39 -24.44 14.67 11.52
N LYS A 40 -25.13 15.49 12.31
CA LYS A 40 -24.60 16.11 13.54
C LYS A 40 -24.45 15.09 14.69
N ALA A 41 -25.32 14.10 14.77
CA ALA A 41 -25.33 13.08 15.80
C ALA A 41 -24.37 11.91 15.52
N LEU A 42 -23.84 11.82 14.29
CA LEU A 42 -22.89 10.79 13.88
C LEU A 42 -21.72 10.68 14.87
N LYS A 43 -21.52 9.47 15.40
CA LYS A 43 -20.36 9.11 16.23
C LYS A 43 -19.61 7.97 15.57
N ILE A 44 -18.39 8.25 15.13
CA ILE A 44 -17.50 7.21 14.61
C ILE A 44 -16.96 6.41 15.81
N PRO A 45 -17.11 5.08 15.83
CA PRO A 45 -16.52 4.25 16.86
C PRO A 45 -14.99 4.37 16.84
N ASP A 46 -14.37 4.23 18.00
CA ASP A 46 -12.92 4.19 18.09
C ASP A 46 -12.43 2.83 17.57
N ILE A 47 -12.02 2.79 16.29
CA ILE A 47 -11.51 1.59 15.63
C ILE A 47 -9.99 1.74 15.47
N PRO A 48 -9.19 0.92 16.18
CA PRO A 48 -7.75 0.92 16.00
C PRO A 48 -7.37 0.58 14.56
N MET A 49 -6.36 1.25 14.01
CA MET A 49 -5.92 1.03 12.62
C MET A 49 -5.44 -0.41 12.38
N GLU A 50 -4.92 -1.08 13.41
CA GLU A 50 -4.49 -2.47 13.37
C GLU A 50 -5.66 -3.43 13.14
N GLN A 51 -6.89 -3.04 13.50
CA GLN A 51 -8.09 -3.82 13.21
C GLN A 51 -8.58 -3.59 11.77
N ILE A 52 -8.24 -2.44 11.18
CA ILE A 52 -8.60 -2.05 9.82
C ILE A 52 -7.59 -2.59 8.80
N ILE A 53 -6.37 -2.94 9.20
CA ILE A 53 -5.31 -3.37 8.29
C ILE A 53 -5.08 -4.90 8.42
N PRO A 54 -5.39 -5.71 7.40
CA PRO A 54 -6.01 -5.35 6.11
C PRO A 54 -7.53 -5.09 6.24
N PRO A 55 -8.14 -4.30 5.33
CA PRO A 55 -9.57 -3.99 5.39
C PRO A 55 -10.43 -5.24 5.33
N ARG A 56 -11.45 -5.32 6.19
CA ARG A 56 -12.33 -6.47 6.29
C ARG A 56 -13.76 -6.11 5.95
N GLU A 57 -14.45 -7.00 5.26
CA GLU A 57 -15.83 -6.80 4.81
C GLU A 57 -16.77 -6.45 5.97
N MET A 58 -16.63 -7.14 7.10
CA MET A 58 -17.45 -6.90 8.30
C MET A 58 -17.33 -5.46 8.83
N ILE A 59 -16.14 -4.85 8.73
CA ILE A 59 -15.91 -3.47 9.16
C ILE A 59 -16.61 -2.53 8.18
N VAL A 60 -16.45 -2.76 6.87
CA VAL A 60 -17.11 -1.96 5.83
C VAL A 60 -18.64 -2.02 5.97
N LYS A 61 -19.21 -3.21 6.18
CA LYS A 61 -20.64 -3.40 6.46
C LYS A 61 -21.10 -2.62 7.69
N GLY A 62 -20.33 -2.68 8.78
CA GLY A 62 -20.62 -1.91 10.00
C GLY A 62 -20.67 -0.41 9.76
N ILE A 63 -19.73 0.11 8.97
CA ILE A 63 -19.71 1.54 8.60
C ILE A 63 -20.87 1.90 7.65
N TYR A 64 -21.26 1.03 6.72
CA TYR A 64 -22.45 1.29 5.88
C TYR A 64 -23.72 1.49 6.73
N LEU A 65 -23.94 0.60 7.70
CA LEU A 65 -25.07 0.72 8.63
C LEU A 65 -25.00 2.01 9.47
N LEU A 66 -23.79 2.46 9.81
CA LEU A 66 -23.58 3.72 10.53
C LEU A 66 -23.89 4.95 9.66
N LEU A 67 -23.60 4.89 8.35
CA LEU A 67 -23.79 6.01 7.42
C LEU A 67 -25.20 6.06 6.81
N GLU A 68 -25.94 4.95 6.83
CA GLU A 68 -27.28 4.84 6.25
C GLU A 68 -28.28 5.91 6.77
N PRO A 69 -28.41 6.17 8.08
CA PRO A 69 -29.30 7.22 8.59
C PRO A 69 -28.93 8.61 8.06
N VAL A 70 -27.62 8.89 7.98
CA VAL A 70 -27.08 10.17 7.49
C VAL A 70 -27.36 10.36 6.00
N LEU A 71 -27.21 9.31 5.20
CA LEU A 71 -27.55 9.37 3.77
C LEU A 71 -29.06 9.52 3.57
N ASN A 72 -29.87 8.78 4.31
CA ASN A 72 -31.32 8.83 4.23
C ASN A 72 -31.88 10.22 4.60
N GLU A 73 -31.24 10.93 5.54
CA GLU A 73 -31.58 12.32 5.86
C GLU A 73 -31.41 13.25 4.65
N LEU A 74 -30.27 13.16 3.94
CA LEU A 74 -30.05 13.93 2.72
C LEU A 74 -31.07 13.56 1.64
N VAL A 75 -31.30 12.27 1.41
CA VAL A 75 -32.21 11.78 0.35
C VAL A 75 -33.67 12.16 0.61
N LYS A 76 -34.08 12.31 1.87
CA LYS A 76 -35.43 12.75 2.24
C LYS A 76 -35.62 14.27 2.13
N ASN A 77 -34.55 15.04 1.90
CA ASN A 77 -34.65 16.47 1.72
C ASN A 77 -35.29 16.79 0.35
N SER A 78 -36.28 17.68 0.33
CA SER A 78 -37.02 18.10 -0.87
C SER A 78 -36.14 18.69 -1.97
N ALA A 79 -35.00 19.31 -1.63
CA ALA A 79 -34.05 19.88 -2.57
C ALA A 79 -33.00 18.87 -3.08
N PHE A 80 -33.01 17.62 -2.58
CA PHE A 80 -32.12 16.56 -3.03
C PHE A 80 -32.82 15.59 -4.01
N ASP A 81 -32.23 15.37 -5.18
CA ASP A 81 -32.68 14.35 -6.14
C ASP A 81 -31.46 13.70 -6.81
N TRP A 82 -31.47 12.37 -6.87
CA TRP A 82 -30.42 11.55 -7.49
C TRP A 82 -30.23 11.80 -8.99
N GLN A 83 -31.26 12.29 -9.68
CA GLN A 83 -31.26 12.53 -11.12
C GLN A 83 -30.81 13.94 -11.50
N LEU A 84 -30.60 14.83 -10.53
CA LEU A 84 -30.23 16.23 -10.77
C LEU A 84 -28.72 16.46 -10.70
N SER A 85 -28.32 17.56 -11.33
CA SER A 85 -26.96 18.12 -11.23
C SER A 85 -27.00 19.39 -10.38
N TYR A 86 -26.04 19.51 -9.47
CA TYR A 86 -25.89 20.61 -8.53
C TYR A 86 -24.75 21.51 -9.01
N GLY A 87 -25.06 22.33 -10.02
CA GLY A 87 -24.07 23.09 -10.77
C GLY A 87 -23.18 22.14 -11.59
N SER A 88 -21.88 22.09 -11.30
CA SER A 88 -20.94 21.16 -11.95
C SER A 88 -20.83 19.80 -11.24
N LEU A 89 -21.55 19.60 -10.14
CA LEU A 89 -21.48 18.40 -9.32
C LEU A 89 -22.64 17.46 -9.66
N SER A 90 -22.38 16.16 -9.69
CA SER A 90 -23.47 15.17 -9.71
C SER A 90 -24.13 15.06 -8.32
N ALA A 91 -25.36 14.55 -8.25
CA ALA A 91 -25.99 14.20 -6.98
C ALA A 91 -25.12 13.26 -6.11
N LYS A 92 -24.34 12.36 -6.74
CA LYS A 92 -23.36 11.52 -6.05
C LYS A 92 -22.23 12.32 -5.42
N ASP A 93 -21.71 13.34 -6.09
CA ASP A 93 -20.65 14.19 -5.53
C ASP A 93 -21.17 14.96 -4.31
N VAL A 94 -22.42 15.43 -4.37
CA VAL A 94 -23.11 16.07 -3.24
C VAL A 94 -23.28 15.09 -2.08
N ALA A 95 -23.78 13.88 -2.33
CA ALA A 95 -23.95 12.86 -1.30
C ALA A 95 -22.62 12.42 -0.67
N LYS A 96 -21.56 12.23 -1.48
CA LYS A 96 -20.20 11.95 -0.99
C LYS A 96 -19.68 13.08 -0.11
N GLY A 97 -19.85 14.33 -0.54
CA GLY A 97 -19.49 15.50 0.26
C GLY A 97 -20.24 15.59 1.58
N TYR A 98 -21.54 15.31 1.57
CA TYR A 98 -22.38 15.32 2.77
C TYR A 98 -21.90 14.29 3.80
N LEU A 99 -21.75 13.02 3.39
CA LEU A 99 -21.26 11.95 4.27
C LEU A 99 -19.84 12.23 4.76
N PHE A 100 -18.94 12.66 3.87
CA PHE A 100 -17.55 12.94 4.25
C PHE A 100 -17.43 14.12 5.21
N ASN A 101 -18.26 15.16 5.06
CA ASN A 101 -18.28 16.27 6.00
C ASN A 101 -18.89 15.86 7.36
N ALA A 102 -19.90 15.00 7.38
CA ALA A 102 -20.43 14.42 8.62
C ALA A 102 -19.34 13.63 9.36
N ILE A 103 -18.64 12.72 8.65
CA ILE A 103 -17.51 11.97 9.18
C ILE A 103 -16.44 12.92 9.74
N THR A 104 -15.98 13.87 8.94
CA THR A 104 -14.92 14.81 9.34
C THR A 104 -15.33 15.66 10.53
N SER A 105 -16.61 16.05 10.62
CA SER A 105 -17.15 16.78 11.77
C SER A 105 -17.14 15.95 13.05
N SER A 106 -17.55 14.68 12.97
CA SER A 106 -17.55 13.76 14.11
C SER A 106 -16.16 13.42 14.63
N MET A 107 -15.15 13.48 13.74
CA MET A 107 -13.75 13.24 14.08
C MET A 107 -13.02 14.50 14.52
N LEU A 108 -13.59 15.70 14.32
CA LEU A 108 -12.91 16.97 14.58
C LEU A 108 -12.41 17.06 16.03
N ARG A 109 -11.18 17.52 16.19
CA ARG A 109 -10.53 17.78 17.47
C ARG A 109 -9.93 19.19 17.46
N ASP A 110 -9.69 19.75 18.64
CA ASP A 110 -8.97 21.03 18.80
C ASP A 110 -7.46 20.92 18.52
N ARG A 111 -7.00 19.79 17.99
CA ARG A 111 -5.61 19.50 17.65
C ARG A 111 -5.52 18.90 16.24
N PRO A 112 -4.33 18.97 15.60
CA PRO A 112 -4.07 18.23 14.38
C PRO A 112 -4.34 16.73 14.56
N PHE A 113 -4.78 16.09 13.47
CA PHE A 113 -4.98 14.64 13.44
C PHE A 113 -3.65 13.90 13.61
N THR A 114 -3.69 12.82 14.39
CA THR A 114 -2.58 11.86 14.44
C THR A 114 -2.51 11.09 13.11
N PRO A 115 -1.36 10.48 12.78
CA PRO A 115 -1.26 9.60 11.62
C PRO A 115 -2.30 8.47 11.61
N GLN A 116 -2.71 7.96 12.78
CA GLN A 116 -3.79 6.96 12.91
C GLN A 116 -5.14 7.54 12.50
N GLU A 117 -5.49 8.72 13.02
CA GLU A 117 -6.76 9.40 12.71
C GLU A 117 -6.84 9.77 11.22
N LEU A 118 -5.71 10.16 10.61
CA LEU A 118 -5.63 10.39 9.16
C LEU A 118 -5.86 9.10 8.37
N GLY A 119 -5.25 7.98 8.78
CA GLY A 119 -5.49 6.67 8.18
C GLY A 119 -6.97 6.25 8.24
N LEU A 120 -7.59 6.43 9.40
CA LEU A 120 -9.00 6.15 9.61
C LEU A 120 -9.89 7.05 8.74
N GLN A 121 -9.60 8.36 8.66
CA GLN A 121 -10.36 9.29 7.82
C GLN A 121 -10.29 8.90 6.33
N ILE A 122 -9.12 8.49 5.83
CA ILE A 122 -8.96 8.02 4.44
C ILE A 122 -9.78 6.74 4.21
N PHE A 123 -9.71 5.77 5.13
CA PHE A 123 -10.51 4.56 5.06
C PHE A 123 -12.02 4.89 5.02
N LEU A 124 -12.50 5.71 5.95
CA LEU A 124 -13.91 6.11 6.03
C LEU A 124 -14.36 6.87 4.78
N ARG A 125 -13.49 7.70 4.19
CA ARG A 125 -13.77 8.37 2.91
C ARG A 125 -14.02 7.35 1.81
N HIS A 126 -13.11 6.38 1.63
CA HIS A 126 -13.26 5.35 0.61
C HIS A 126 -14.52 4.49 0.82
N VAL A 127 -14.82 4.15 2.06
CA VAL A 127 -16.06 3.44 2.43
C VAL A 127 -17.29 4.29 2.10
N SER A 128 -17.29 5.59 2.42
CA SER A 128 -18.41 6.49 2.11
C SER A 128 -18.63 6.66 0.60
N ASP A 129 -17.55 6.77 -0.18
CA ASP A 129 -17.59 6.82 -1.64
C ASP A 129 -18.26 5.56 -2.20
N ALA A 130 -17.79 4.38 -1.74
CA ALA A 130 -18.31 3.09 -2.19
C ALA A 130 -19.78 2.90 -1.81
N TYR A 131 -20.18 3.36 -0.62
CA TYR A 131 -21.56 3.31 -0.17
C TYR A 131 -22.49 4.12 -1.08
N VAL A 132 -22.13 5.39 -1.36
CA VAL A 132 -22.90 6.25 -2.27
C VAL A 132 -22.92 5.71 -3.70
N ASP A 133 -21.84 5.06 -4.13
CA ASP A 133 -21.77 4.43 -5.45
C ASP A 133 -22.58 3.11 -5.55
N GLY A 134 -23.18 2.64 -4.45
CA GLY A 134 -23.97 1.40 -4.41
C GLY A 134 -23.10 0.14 -4.49
N ILE A 135 -21.81 0.25 -4.17
CA ILE A 135 -20.87 -0.87 -4.19
C ILE A 135 -21.06 -1.70 -2.92
N SER A 136 -21.25 -3.02 -3.06
CA SER A 136 -21.36 -3.91 -1.89
C SER A 136 -20.07 -3.90 -1.06
N ALA A 137 -20.19 -4.13 0.24
CA ALA A 137 -19.04 -4.14 1.14
C ALA A 137 -17.93 -5.14 0.72
N GLU A 138 -18.33 -6.30 0.17
CA GLU A 138 -17.43 -7.31 -0.38
C GLU A 138 -16.60 -6.74 -1.55
N LYS A 139 -17.24 -5.99 -2.46
CA LYS A 139 -16.58 -5.39 -3.62
C LYS A 139 -15.84 -4.09 -3.30
N ALA A 140 -16.23 -3.38 -2.24
CA ALA A 140 -15.67 -2.09 -1.90
C ALA A 140 -14.15 -2.17 -1.69
N ILE A 141 -13.68 -3.21 -0.98
CA ILE A 141 -12.27 -3.39 -0.63
C ILE A 141 -11.38 -3.42 -1.88
N SER A 142 -11.76 -4.18 -2.91
CA SER A 142 -10.99 -4.25 -4.16
C SER A 142 -11.02 -2.93 -4.96
N THR A 143 -12.10 -2.15 -4.84
CA THR A 143 -12.17 -0.84 -5.52
C THR A 143 -11.28 0.24 -4.89
N PHE A 144 -10.91 0.10 -3.62
CA PHE A 144 -10.08 1.10 -2.92
C PHE A 144 -8.68 1.21 -3.54
N ALA A 145 -8.10 0.06 -3.93
CA ALA A 145 -6.81 0.01 -4.61
C ALA A 145 -6.84 0.76 -5.95
N GLY A 146 -7.96 0.71 -6.67
CA GLY A 146 -8.11 1.34 -7.99
C GLY A 146 -8.21 2.87 -7.98
N LYS A 147 -8.20 3.53 -6.81
CA LYS A 147 -8.28 4.99 -6.73
C LYS A 147 -6.96 5.60 -7.27
N PRO A 148 -7.01 6.61 -8.17
CA PRO A 148 -5.81 7.14 -8.84
C PRO A 148 -4.69 7.60 -7.89
N HIS A 149 -5.05 8.21 -6.76
CA HIS A 149 -4.07 8.67 -5.78
C HIS A 149 -3.37 7.50 -5.07
N VAL A 150 -4.08 6.40 -4.77
CA VAL A 150 -3.51 5.17 -4.20
C VAL A 150 -2.56 4.53 -5.21
N GLN A 151 -3.00 4.39 -6.47
CA GLN A 151 -2.18 3.88 -7.58
C GLN A 151 -0.91 4.70 -7.80
N SER A 152 -1.00 6.03 -7.74
CA SER A 152 0.15 6.92 -7.93
C SER A 152 1.25 6.73 -6.88
N GLN A 153 0.91 6.19 -5.71
CA GLN A 153 1.86 5.93 -4.63
C GLN A 153 2.44 4.52 -4.68
N PHE A 154 1.92 3.61 -5.51
CA PHE A 154 2.35 2.22 -5.55
C PHE A 154 3.84 2.07 -5.82
N GLY A 155 4.39 2.79 -6.81
CA GLY A 155 5.82 2.75 -7.12
C GLY A 155 6.70 3.14 -5.94
N SER A 156 6.29 4.14 -5.14
CA SER A 156 7.03 4.54 -3.93
C SER A 156 7.01 3.46 -2.83
N MET A 157 5.93 2.68 -2.74
CA MET A 157 5.82 1.58 -1.80
C MET A 157 6.65 0.38 -2.23
N VAL A 158 6.70 0.08 -3.54
CA VAL A 158 7.60 -0.94 -4.10
C VAL A 158 9.06 -0.59 -3.83
N ILE A 159 9.46 0.67 -4.06
CA ILE A 159 10.81 1.19 -3.77
C ILE A 159 11.15 1.12 -2.27
N SER A 160 10.14 1.09 -1.40
CA SER A 160 10.35 0.97 0.06
C SER A 160 10.59 -0.47 0.52
N MET A 161 10.41 -1.47 -0.35
CA MET A 161 10.80 -2.85 -0.08
C MET A 161 12.32 -2.98 -0.11
N SER A 162 12.86 -3.84 0.75
CA SER A 162 14.31 -4.02 0.89
C SER A 162 14.65 -5.38 1.48
N LEU A 163 15.93 -5.70 1.61
CA LEU A 163 16.39 -6.90 2.31
C LEU A 163 15.87 -6.98 3.76
N THR A 164 15.69 -5.85 4.47
CA THR A 164 15.08 -5.86 5.81
C THR A 164 13.55 -6.04 5.80
N ARG A 165 12.91 -5.74 4.68
CA ARG A 165 11.44 -5.76 4.49
C ARG A 165 11.09 -6.44 3.16
N PRO A 166 11.38 -7.74 3.00
CA PRO A 166 11.33 -8.40 1.71
C PRO A 166 9.91 -8.78 1.25
N THR A 167 8.91 -8.69 2.14
CA THR A 167 7.51 -9.02 1.84
C THR A 167 6.58 -7.82 2.06
N LYS A 168 5.39 -7.84 1.44
CA LYS A 168 4.33 -6.85 1.71
C LYS A 168 4.00 -6.80 3.21
N GLN A 169 3.95 -7.95 3.87
CA GLN A 169 3.66 -8.04 5.30
C GLN A 169 4.76 -7.38 6.16
N ASP A 170 6.04 -7.59 5.83
CA ASP A 170 7.14 -6.93 6.54
C ASP A 170 7.12 -5.41 6.31
N LEU A 171 6.78 -4.96 5.10
CA LEU A 171 6.61 -3.55 4.77
C LEU A 171 5.49 -2.91 5.60
N ILE A 172 4.31 -3.53 5.62
CA ILE A 172 3.16 -3.08 6.42
C ILE A 172 3.53 -3.04 7.90
N ARG A 173 4.17 -4.10 8.44
CA ARG A 173 4.60 -4.15 9.83
C ARG A 173 5.55 -3.01 10.17
N SER A 174 6.52 -2.72 9.31
CA SER A 174 7.42 -1.57 9.48
C SER A 174 6.66 -0.25 9.51
N TYR A 175 5.69 -0.05 8.61
CA TYR A 175 4.87 1.16 8.64
C TYR A 175 4.06 1.29 9.93
N LEU A 176 3.49 0.20 10.44
CA LEU A 176 2.76 0.20 11.71
C LEU A 176 3.68 0.53 12.89
N THR A 177 4.86 -0.10 12.98
CA THR A 177 5.86 0.19 14.02
C THR A 177 6.30 1.66 14.01
N ASP A 178 6.44 2.25 12.82
CA ASP A 178 6.85 3.65 12.65
C ASP A 178 5.68 4.65 12.76
N ASN A 179 4.49 4.20 13.16
CA ASN A 179 3.26 5.00 13.21
C ASN A 179 2.86 5.63 11.85
N ARG A 180 3.26 5.01 10.73
CA ARG A 180 2.93 5.42 9.35
C ARG A 180 1.66 4.74 8.84
N PHE A 181 0.55 4.92 9.57
CA PHE A 181 -0.71 4.20 9.33
C PHE A 181 -1.35 4.42 7.96
N VAL A 182 -1.20 5.62 7.38
CA VAL A 182 -1.68 5.90 6.02
C VAL A 182 -0.98 4.99 5.00
N MET A 183 0.35 4.88 5.09
CA MET A 183 1.14 4.02 4.21
C MET A 183 0.84 2.54 4.46
N ALA A 184 0.67 2.13 5.72
CA ALA A 184 0.29 0.77 6.08
C ALA A 184 -1.07 0.39 5.47
N TYR A 185 -2.07 1.27 5.59
CA TYR A 185 -3.38 1.09 4.98
C TYR A 185 -3.27 0.99 3.46
N GLN A 186 -2.62 1.95 2.81
CA GLN A 186 -2.49 1.96 1.35
C GLN A 186 -1.75 0.73 0.81
N ALA A 187 -0.67 0.31 1.46
CA ALA A 187 0.05 -0.91 1.10
C ALA A 187 -0.84 -2.15 1.25
N SER A 188 -1.73 -2.19 2.25
CA SER A 188 -2.65 -3.31 2.46
C SER A 188 -3.75 -3.44 1.41
N LEU A 189 -4.00 -2.40 0.61
CA LEU A 189 -5.00 -2.42 -0.46
C LEU A 189 -4.53 -3.18 -1.71
N PHE A 190 -3.23 -3.30 -1.93
CA PHE A 190 -2.66 -3.98 -3.10
C PHE A 190 -2.45 -5.46 -2.84
N ASP A 191 -2.47 -6.24 -3.91
CA ASP A 191 -2.18 -7.67 -3.85
C ASP A 191 -0.69 -7.91 -3.57
N GLU A 192 -0.40 -9.03 -2.92
CA GLU A 192 0.99 -9.40 -2.63
C GLU A 192 1.80 -9.68 -3.92
N SER A 193 1.13 -10.25 -4.93
CA SER A 193 1.72 -10.51 -6.24
C SER A 193 2.11 -9.23 -6.98
N GLU A 194 1.40 -8.11 -6.76
CA GLU A 194 1.75 -6.82 -7.36
C GLU A 194 3.07 -6.30 -6.79
N PHE A 195 3.25 -6.38 -5.47
CA PHE A 195 4.51 -6.02 -4.81
C PHE A 195 5.66 -6.93 -5.26
N GLU A 196 5.44 -8.26 -5.27
CA GLU A 196 6.47 -9.21 -5.71
C GLU A 196 6.89 -8.93 -7.16
N LYS A 197 5.94 -8.65 -8.05
CA LYS A 197 6.23 -8.29 -9.44
C LYS A 197 7.06 -7.01 -9.55
N GLY A 198 6.65 -5.94 -8.87
CA GLY A 198 7.36 -4.67 -8.90
C GLY A 198 8.82 -4.79 -8.44
N VAL A 199 9.07 -5.55 -7.37
CA VAL A 199 10.44 -5.82 -6.89
C VAL A 199 11.20 -6.75 -7.84
N CYS A 200 10.57 -7.79 -8.37
CA CYS A 200 11.22 -8.69 -9.32
C CYS A 200 11.68 -7.96 -10.58
N ASP A 201 10.89 -7.00 -11.09
CA ASP A 201 11.26 -6.21 -12.25
C ASP A 201 12.52 -5.35 -11.97
N ASP A 202 12.60 -4.70 -10.80
CA ASP A 202 13.81 -3.96 -10.36
C ASP A 202 15.04 -4.88 -10.21
N LEU A 203 14.85 -6.04 -9.57
CA LEU A 203 15.91 -7.04 -9.39
C LEU A 203 16.42 -7.60 -10.71
N LYS A 204 15.54 -7.85 -11.69
CA LYS A 204 15.93 -8.31 -13.04
C LYS A 204 16.79 -7.28 -13.75
N GLN A 205 16.39 -6.01 -13.75
CA GLN A 205 17.17 -4.95 -14.38
C GLN A 205 18.54 -4.80 -13.73
N THR A 206 18.58 -4.87 -12.40
CA THR A 206 19.84 -4.80 -11.65
C THR A 206 20.75 -6.00 -11.96
N LEU A 207 20.19 -7.21 -12.06
CA LEU A 207 20.97 -8.41 -12.39
C LEU A 207 21.52 -8.35 -13.82
N LEU A 208 20.74 -7.84 -14.78
CA LEU A 208 21.20 -7.62 -16.16
C LEU A 208 22.40 -6.65 -16.20
N ALA A 209 22.31 -5.54 -15.47
CA ALA A 209 23.40 -4.56 -15.40
C ALA A 209 24.66 -5.16 -14.77
N VAL A 210 24.52 -5.94 -13.69
CA VAL A 210 25.63 -6.70 -13.09
C VAL A 210 26.23 -7.68 -14.08
N MET A 211 25.42 -8.40 -14.85
CA MET A 211 25.90 -9.35 -15.87
C MET A 211 26.66 -8.66 -17.00
N ASP A 212 26.32 -7.42 -17.36
CA ASP A 212 27.09 -6.64 -18.33
C ASP A 212 28.45 -6.18 -17.78
N ILE A 213 28.51 -5.85 -16.48
CA ILE A 213 29.78 -5.63 -15.77
C ILE A 213 30.63 -6.91 -15.80
N VAL A 214 30.02 -8.07 -15.51
CA VAL A 214 30.70 -9.37 -15.60
C VAL A 214 31.30 -9.54 -16.98
N LYS A 215 30.54 -9.38 -18.07
CA LYS A 215 31.05 -9.51 -19.45
C LYS A 215 32.21 -8.57 -19.75
N LYS A 216 32.14 -7.31 -19.28
CA LYS A 216 33.20 -6.30 -19.47
C LYS A 216 34.50 -6.69 -18.78
N HIS A 217 34.42 -7.25 -17.58
CA HIS A 217 35.58 -7.69 -16.79
C HIS A 217 36.04 -9.12 -17.13
N TYR A 218 35.21 -9.89 -17.83
CA TYR A 218 35.52 -11.27 -18.24
C TYR A 218 36.48 -11.27 -19.44
N LYS A 219 37.77 -11.10 -19.18
CA LYS A 219 38.82 -11.32 -20.20
C LYS A 219 39.26 -12.79 -20.21
N PRO A 220 39.41 -13.43 -21.39
CA PRO A 220 39.84 -14.83 -21.52
C PRO A 220 41.17 -15.18 -20.81
N HIS A 221 42.03 -14.20 -20.55
CA HIS A 221 43.31 -14.41 -19.88
C HIS A 221 43.23 -14.48 -18.34
N PHE A 222 42.11 -14.06 -17.72
CA PHE A 222 41.91 -14.15 -16.28
C PHE A 222 41.15 -15.41 -15.86
N TRP A 223 40.53 -16.11 -16.82
CA TRP A 223 39.66 -17.24 -16.53
C TRP A 223 39.85 -18.36 -17.54
N ASN A 224 40.34 -19.51 -17.07
CA ASN A 224 40.55 -20.68 -17.93
C ASN A 224 39.24 -21.29 -18.47
N LYS A 225 38.08 -21.01 -17.83
CA LYS A 225 36.72 -21.41 -18.27
C LYS A 225 35.65 -20.47 -17.68
N THR A 226 34.61 -20.18 -18.47
CA THR A 226 33.37 -19.52 -18.01
C THR A 226 32.75 -20.30 -16.86
N LYS A 227 32.61 -19.65 -15.70
CA LYS A 227 31.88 -20.21 -14.56
C LYS A 227 30.40 -20.28 -14.92
N GLU A 228 29.72 -21.35 -14.53
CA GLU A 228 28.28 -21.52 -14.78
C GLU A 228 27.47 -20.33 -14.25
N ALA A 229 27.84 -19.78 -13.09
CA ALA A 229 27.28 -18.55 -12.51
C ALA A 229 27.26 -17.35 -13.48
N PHE A 230 28.24 -17.25 -14.38
CA PHE A 230 28.37 -16.15 -15.35
C PHE A 230 27.76 -16.47 -16.72
N SER A 231 27.18 -17.68 -16.88
CA SER A 231 26.47 -18.10 -18.09
C SER A 231 24.98 -17.71 -18.08
N LEU A 232 24.54 -16.94 -17.07
CA LEU A 232 23.18 -16.40 -17.02
C LEU A 232 22.91 -15.54 -18.26
N SER A 233 22.05 -16.05 -19.14
CA SER A 233 21.65 -15.32 -20.34
C SER A 233 20.55 -14.29 -19.99
N PRO A 234 20.45 -13.18 -20.75
CA PRO A 234 19.36 -12.23 -20.56
C PRO A 234 17.98 -12.89 -20.64
N ARG A 235 17.83 -13.89 -21.51
CA ARG A 235 16.60 -14.68 -21.65
C ARG A 235 16.22 -15.37 -20.35
N ILE A 236 17.17 -16.07 -19.71
CA ILE A 236 16.94 -16.76 -18.43
C ILE A 236 16.50 -15.75 -17.36
N ILE A 237 17.16 -14.59 -17.27
CA ILE A 237 16.82 -13.55 -16.28
C ILE A 237 15.40 -13.01 -16.50
N HIS A 238 15.03 -12.71 -17.75
CA HIS A 238 13.69 -12.23 -18.07
C HIS A 238 12.59 -13.25 -17.76
N GLU A 239 12.82 -14.53 -18.10
CA GLU A 239 11.88 -15.63 -17.88
C GLU A 239 11.82 -16.07 -16.40
N THR A 240 12.80 -15.70 -15.57
CA THR A 240 12.81 -16.06 -14.15
C THR A 240 11.64 -15.40 -13.42
N THR A 241 10.94 -16.19 -12.60
CA THR A 241 9.82 -15.72 -11.79
C THR A 241 10.13 -15.90 -10.31
N GLY A 242 9.63 -14.97 -9.50
CA GLY A 242 9.77 -15.00 -8.06
C GLY A 242 11.09 -14.43 -7.54
N MET A 243 10.98 -13.76 -6.40
CA MET A 243 12.12 -13.13 -5.73
C MET A 243 13.21 -14.14 -5.31
N PRO A 244 12.89 -15.34 -4.77
CA PRO A 244 13.91 -16.31 -4.32
C PRO A 244 14.92 -16.71 -5.41
N ALA A 245 14.44 -16.96 -6.64
CA ALA A 245 15.28 -17.37 -7.75
C ALA A 245 16.24 -16.24 -8.18
N LEU A 246 15.74 -15.00 -8.23
CA LEU A 246 16.56 -13.83 -8.55
C LEU A 246 17.63 -13.59 -7.46
N LEU A 247 17.26 -13.69 -6.18
CA LEU A 247 18.19 -13.56 -5.06
C LEU A 247 19.27 -14.65 -5.06
N TYR A 248 18.90 -15.88 -5.41
CA TYR A 248 19.88 -16.97 -5.59
C TYR A 248 20.91 -16.64 -6.68
N TYR A 249 20.48 -16.08 -7.81
CA TYR A 249 21.40 -15.65 -8.86
C TYR A 249 22.33 -14.54 -8.41
N PHE A 250 21.82 -13.51 -7.71
CA PHE A 250 22.67 -12.47 -7.13
C PHE A 250 23.73 -13.05 -6.19
N SER A 251 23.33 -13.90 -5.23
CA SER A 251 24.25 -14.53 -4.29
C SER A 251 25.33 -15.34 -5.01
N THR A 252 24.94 -16.11 -6.02
CA THR A 252 25.86 -16.95 -6.81
C THR A 252 26.87 -16.12 -7.60
N VAL A 253 26.40 -15.09 -8.30
CA VAL A 253 27.25 -14.17 -9.08
C VAL A 253 28.23 -13.44 -8.16
N LEU A 254 27.74 -12.89 -7.05
CA LEU A 254 28.58 -12.16 -6.09
C LEU A 254 29.65 -13.06 -5.46
N LYS A 255 29.32 -14.32 -5.11
CA LYS A 255 30.28 -15.30 -4.61
C LYS A 255 31.42 -15.57 -5.60
N GLU A 256 31.15 -15.60 -6.90
CA GLU A 256 32.20 -15.76 -7.92
C GLU A 256 33.01 -14.48 -8.13
N ILE A 257 32.37 -13.30 -8.15
CA ILE A 257 33.07 -12.01 -8.24
C ILE A 257 34.03 -11.85 -7.05
N ARG A 258 33.62 -12.27 -5.85
CA ARG A 258 34.44 -12.22 -4.63
C ARG A 258 35.76 -12.96 -4.80
N LYS A 259 35.73 -14.12 -5.47
CA LYS A 259 36.90 -15.00 -5.66
C LYS A 259 37.94 -14.40 -6.60
N THR A 260 37.56 -13.45 -7.45
CA THR A 260 38.47 -12.83 -8.44
C THR A 260 39.59 -12.00 -7.84
N ASN A 261 39.41 -11.52 -6.60
CA ASN A 261 40.29 -10.56 -5.94
C ASN A 261 40.51 -9.24 -6.72
N SER A 262 39.68 -8.94 -7.73
CA SER A 262 39.75 -7.71 -8.53
C SER A 262 38.99 -6.58 -7.85
N ARG A 263 39.72 -5.51 -7.46
CA ARG A 263 39.14 -4.33 -6.80
C ARG A 263 38.09 -3.66 -7.69
N THR A 264 38.47 -3.31 -8.92
CA THR A 264 37.60 -2.61 -9.87
C THR A 264 36.33 -3.41 -10.19
N PHE A 265 36.44 -4.74 -10.25
CA PHE A 265 35.26 -5.57 -10.53
C PHE A 265 34.27 -5.58 -9.35
N MET A 266 34.78 -5.70 -8.12
CA MET A 266 33.93 -5.60 -6.91
C MET A 266 33.31 -4.22 -6.78
N ASP A 267 34.08 -3.16 -7.03
CA ASP A 267 33.63 -1.78 -6.91
C ASP A 267 32.54 -1.42 -7.94
N ASP A 268 32.76 -1.71 -9.22
CA ASP A 268 31.77 -1.51 -10.29
C ASP A 268 30.46 -2.25 -9.96
N THR A 269 30.58 -3.50 -9.48
CA THR A 269 29.42 -4.36 -9.17
C THR A 269 28.63 -3.83 -7.97
N LEU A 270 29.30 -3.48 -6.88
CA LEU A 270 28.65 -2.94 -5.69
C LEU A 270 28.01 -1.58 -5.99
N THR A 271 28.67 -0.74 -6.78
CA THR A 271 28.12 0.54 -7.24
C THR A 271 26.85 0.36 -8.05
N GLU A 272 26.80 -0.64 -8.93
CA GLU A 272 25.59 -0.92 -9.72
C GLU A 272 24.45 -1.45 -8.85
N ILE A 273 24.73 -2.40 -7.95
CA ILE A 273 23.73 -2.95 -7.03
C ILE A 273 23.12 -1.87 -6.14
N LYS A 274 23.92 -0.90 -5.69
CA LYS A 274 23.46 0.24 -4.88
C LYS A 274 22.43 1.13 -5.59
N LYS A 275 22.29 1.05 -6.92
CA LYS A 275 21.26 1.82 -7.63
C LYS A 275 19.86 1.26 -7.41
N SER A 276 19.74 -0.04 -7.10
CA SER A 276 18.46 -0.62 -6.75
C SER A 276 18.08 -0.30 -5.30
N SER A 277 16.87 0.22 -5.15
CA SER A 277 16.27 0.57 -3.86
C SER A 277 16.24 -0.61 -2.88
N PHE A 278 16.10 -1.83 -3.40
CA PHE A 278 16.03 -3.05 -2.62
C PHE A 278 17.32 -3.34 -1.83
N PHE A 279 18.48 -2.88 -2.35
CA PHE A 279 19.81 -3.07 -1.75
C PHE A 279 20.37 -1.81 -1.06
N LEU A 280 19.71 -0.65 -1.22
CA LEU A 280 20.24 0.69 -0.95
C LEU A 280 20.67 0.93 0.53
N GLN A 281 20.04 0.27 1.50
CA GLN A 281 20.32 0.45 2.94
C GLN A 281 21.51 -0.37 3.47
N HIS A 282 22.07 -1.27 2.68
CA HIS A 282 23.06 -2.25 3.16
C HIS A 282 24.48 -2.00 2.72
N SER A 283 24.69 -0.88 2.02
CA SER A 283 25.97 -0.56 1.44
C SER A 283 26.77 0.32 2.40
N VAL A 284 27.91 -0.20 2.85
CA VAL A 284 28.93 0.52 3.63
C VAL A 284 29.24 1.85 2.93
N ASP A 285 29.29 2.95 3.69
CA ASP A 285 29.88 4.22 3.24
C ASP A 285 31.31 3.89 2.79
N LEU A 286 31.53 3.90 1.47
CA LEU A 286 32.84 3.65 0.87
C LEU A 286 33.67 4.92 1.02
N THR A 287 33.99 5.29 2.25
CA THR A 287 34.85 6.43 2.57
C THR A 287 36.32 6.06 2.60
N ASP A 288 36.66 4.76 2.64
CA ASP A 288 38.05 4.28 2.59
C ASP A 288 38.29 3.22 1.48
N ASP A 289 39.36 3.47 0.73
CA ASP A 289 39.67 2.91 -0.59
C ASP A 289 40.26 1.49 -0.56
N SER A 290 39.96 0.68 0.46
CA SER A 290 40.64 -0.60 0.66
C SER A 290 39.89 -1.78 0.02
N ARG A 291 40.66 -2.68 -0.63
CA ARG A 291 40.13 -3.92 -1.22
C ARG A 291 39.47 -4.83 -0.18
N GLN A 292 39.93 -4.76 1.06
CA GLN A 292 39.43 -5.57 2.16
C GLN A 292 38.03 -5.12 2.60
N GLU A 293 37.78 -3.82 2.61
CA GLU A 293 36.45 -3.26 2.87
C GLU A 293 35.43 -3.64 1.79
N LEU A 294 35.81 -3.60 0.51
CA LEU A 294 34.94 -4.06 -0.58
C LEU A 294 34.56 -5.54 -0.43
N LYS A 295 35.52 -6.38 -0.02
CA LYS A 295 35.23 -7.80 0.26
C LYS A 295 34.26 -7.97 1.43
N MET A 296 34.47 -7.22 2.52
CA MET A 296 33.58 -7.28 3.69
C MET A 296 32.17 -6.79 3.35
N ALA A 297 32.06 -5.71 2.58
CA ALA A 297 30.77 -5.19 2.10
C ALA A 297 30.04 -6.22 1.23
N MET A 298 30.75 -6.87 0.31
CA MET A 298 30.15 -7.89 -0.54
C MET A 298 29.78 -9.16 0.24
N ASP A 299 30.58 -9.56 1.22
CA ASP A 299 30.27 -10.69 2.12
C ASP A 299 29.03 -10.43 2.97
N LYS A 300 28.90 -9.20 3.49
CA LYS A 300 27.71 -8.76 4.23
C LYS A 300 26.47 -8.84 3.33
N LEU A 301 26.54 -8.29 2.12
CA LEU A 301 25.44 -8.30 1.16
C LEU A 301 25.05 -9.74 0.78
N ILE A 302 26.02 -10.61 0.48
CA ILE A 302 25.77 -12.02 0.15
C ILE A 302 25.03 -12.70 1.31
N LYS A 303 25.48 -12.49 2.54
CA LYS A 303 24.84 -13.07 3.73
C LYS A 303 23.39 -12.60 3.88
N GLU A 304 23.14 -11.30 3.75
CA GLU A 304 21.79 -10.76 3.87
C GLU A 304 20.85 -11.26 2.76
N ILE A 305 21.37 -11.42 1.53
CA ILE A 305 20.63 -12.05 0.42
C ILE A 305 20.29 -13.50 0.75
N ASP A 306 21.26 -14.28 1.24
CA ASP A 306 21.07 -15.68 1.60
C ASP A 306 20.03 -15.82 2.74
N ASP A 307 20.12 -14.98 3.79
CA ASP A 307 19.19 -14.96 4.93
C ASP A 307 17.75 -14.64 4.48
N VAL A 308 17.58 -13.64 3.60
CA VAL A 308 16.27 -13.26 3.03
C VAL A 308 15.72 -14.38 2.14
N ASN A 309 16.57 -14.99 1.32
CA ASN A 309 16.16 -16.07 0.42
C ASN A 309 15.66 -17.30 1.22
N GLU A 310 16.36 -17.66 2.30
CA GLU A 310 15.92 -18.71 3.22
C GLU A 310 14.58 -18.38 3.87
N LYS A 311 14.40 -17.14 4.35
CA LYS A 311 13.14 -16.65 4.92
C LYS A 311 11.98 -16.80 3.93
N LEU A 312 12.14 -16.31 2.70
CA LEU A 312 11.10 -16.33 1.68
C LEU A 312 10.72 -17.77 1.27
N THR A 313 11.72 -18.63 1.11
CA THR A 313 11.51 -20.04 0.74
C THR A 313 10.80 -20.81 1.85
N SER A 314 11.20 -20.58 3.11
CA SER A 314 10.58 -21.20 4.29
C SER A 314 9.14 -20.73 4.51
N SER A 315 8.83 -19.46 4.20
CA SER A 315 7.48 -18.91 4.30
C SER A 315 6.53 -19.50 3.26
N LYS A 316 6.96 -19.62 1.99
CA LYS A 316 6.14 -20.22 0.92
C LYS A 316 5.81 -21.69 1.19
N ILE A 317 6.74 -22.45 1.78
CA ILE A 317 6.49 -23.84 2.21
C ILE A 317 5.43 -23.88 3.33
N LYS A 318 5.47 -22.94 4.27
CA LYS A 318 4.46 -22.84 5.34
C LYS A 318 3.09 -22.43 4.82
N GLU A 319 2.99 -21.50 3.88
CA GLU A 319 1.72 -21.12 3.24
C GLU A 319 1.11 -22.25 2.40
N GLY A 320 1.94 -23.03 1.69
CA GLY A 320 1.48 -24.25 1.01
C GLY A 320 0.96 -25.34 1.96
N LEU A 321 1.42 -25.35 3.21
CA LEU A 321 0.96 -26.24 4.29
C LEU A 321 -0.18 -25.64 5.13
N THR A 322 -0.43 -24.34 5.00
CA THR A 322 -1.46 -23.59 5.73
C THR A 322 -2.40 -22.87 4.78
N SER A 323 -2.85 -23.54 3.70
CA SER A 323 -4.08 -23.15 3.02
C SER A 323 -5.20 -23.16 4.06
N TRP A 324 -5.39 -21.98 4.63
CA TRP A 324 -5.99 -21.77 5.93
C TRP A 324 -7.49 -21.83 5.73
N THR A 325 -8.08 -22.95 6.14
CA THR A 325 -9.52 -23.08 6.37
C THR A 325 -9.90 -22.03 7.43
N PRO A 326 -10.95 -21.21 7.22
CA PRO A 326 -11.45 -20.36 8.29
C PRO A 326 -11.86 -21.28 9.44
N ALA A 327 -11.25 -21.09 10.61
CA ALA A 327 -11.73 -21.71 11.84
C ALA A 327 -13.07 -21.05 12.20
N TYR A 328 -14.16 -21.55 11.61
CA TYR A 328 -15.50 -21.30 12.11
C TYR A 328 -15.59 -21.89 13.52
N PRO A 329 -16.02 -21.13 14.54
CA PRO A 329 -16.51 -21.75 15.75
C PRO A 329 -17.75 -22.57 15.37
N GLN A 330 -17.62 -23.89 15.47
CA GLN A 330 -18.76 -24.81 15.40
C GLN A 330 -19.80 -24.38 16.44
N PRO A 331 -21.09 -24.28 16.09
CA PRO A 331 -22.11 -24.15 17.11
C PRO A 331 -22.07 -25.41 17.97
N THR A 332 -21.79 -25.26 19.26
CA THR A 332 -21.95 -26.32 20.24
C THR A 332 -23.43 -26.65 20.34
N THR A 333 -23.92 -27.57 19.50
CA THR A 333 -25.18 -28.27 19.75
C THR A 333 -24.94 -29.20 20.93
N GLY A 334 -25.31 -28.72 22.12
CA GLY A 334 -25.12 -29.44 23.36
C GLY A 334 -26.06 -28.93 24.46
N PHE A 335 -27.36 -28.94 24.21
CA PHE A 335 -28.34 -29.03 25.29
C PHE A 335 -29.43 -30.03 24.92
N ARG A 336 -29.26 -31.25 25.44
CA ARG A 336 -30.31 -32.24 25.65
C ARG A 336 -30.57 -32.24 27.16
N GLY A 337 -31.83 -32.04 27.57
CA GLY A 337 -32.37 -32.65 28.79
C GLY A 337 -33.14 -31.75 29.75
N SER A 338 -34.44 -32.07 29.87
CA SER A 338 -35.30 -31.97 31.08
C SER A 338 -35.83 -30.56 31.40
N ILE A 339 -37.14 -30.27 31.48
CA ILE A 339 -38.39 -31.04 31.71
C ILE A 339 -39.45 -30.53 30.73
#